data_AF-A0A357EY36-F1
#
_entry.id   AF-A0A357EY36-F1
#
_cell.length_a   1.000
_cell.length_b   1.000
_cell.length_c   1.000
_cell.angle_alpha   90.00
_cell.angle_beta   90.00
_cell.angle_gamma   90.00
#
_symmetry.space_group_name_H-M   'P 1'
#
loop_
_entity.id
_entity.type
_entity.pdbx_description
1 polymer ?
#
loop_
_entity_poly.entity_id
_entity_poly.type
_entity_poly.pdbx_seq_one_letter_code
_entity_poly.pdbx_strand_id
1 'polypeptide(L)'
;MPGGLTDNFMRLRYLHLFTAIFLFAASVPGQASWAGTYTFDEDGGKTAGGTSILVTHVLEIIETDDGFAAVLKSNGYQTSRDLNCNTRNDGAKLFIFFESYGDDNVFEPYSAGDLLLTLERKSAKNGETVLTTWGAFKPVSKKNEKPGKVYFVKSEALLIDH
;
A
#
# COMPACT_ATOMS: atom_id res chain seq x y z
N MET A 1 45.96 -74.27 -22.69
CA MET A 1 45.54 -73.05 -21.98
C MET A 1 44.46 -72.35 -22.82
N PRO A 2 43.43 -71.76 -22.19
CA PRO A 2 42.08 -71.60 -22.75
C PRO A 2 41.76 -70.20 -23.28
N GLY A 3 40.60 -70.07 -23.94
CA GLY A 3 39.86 -68.82 -24.20
C GLY A 3 39.56 -68.64 -25.69
N GLY A 4 38.35 -68.89 -26.22
CA GLY A 4 37.02 -68.48 -25.74
C GLY A 4 36.82 -67.00 -26.08
N LEU A 5 35.76 -66.51 -26.72
CA LEU A 5 34.42 -67.01 -27.02
C LEU A 5 33.85 -66.11 -28.13
N THR A 6 32.90 -66.64 -28.89
CA THR A 6 32.10 -66.00 -29.95
C THR A 6 31.11 -64.95 -29.44
N ASP A 7 30.72 -64.07 -30.37
CA ASP A 7 29.42 -63.40 -30.55
C ASP A 7 28.81 -62.56 -29.40
N ASN A 8 28.41 -61.33 -29.72
CA ASN A 8 26.98 -60.99 -29.76
C ASN A 8 26.75 -59.55 -30.24
N PHE A 9 25.97 -59.44 -31.32
CA PHE A 9 25.13 -58.29 -31.65
C PHE A 9 24.26 -57.92 -30.43
N MET A 10 24.30 -56.67 -29.97
CA MET A 10 23.21 -56.17 -29.12
C MET A 10 22.87 -54.71 -29.41
N ARG A 11 21.64 -54.57 -29.89
CA ARG A 11 20.82 -53.38 -30.14
C ARG A 11 20.98 -52.32 -29.04
N LEU A 12 21.29 -51.08 -29.43
CA LEU A 12 21.06 -49.92 -28.56
C LEU A 12 19.90 -49.09 -29.13
N ARG A 13 18.69 -49.38 -28.63
CA ARG A 13 17.49 -48.57 -28.87
C ARG A 13 17.62 -47.31 -28.02
N TYR A 14 17.87 -46.17 -28.64
CA TYR A 14 17.76 -44.87 -27.98
C TYR A 14 16.28 -44.58 -27.69
N LEU A 15 15.85 -44.85 -26.46
CA LEU A 15 14.59 -44.34 -25.91
C LEU A 15 14.96 -43.15 -25.02
N HIS A 16 14.88 -41.95 -25.58
CA HIS A 16 14.96 -40.73 -24.77
C HIS A 16 13.57 -40.23 -24.44
N LEU A 17 13.28 -40.33 -23.16
CA LEU A 17 12.17 -39.78 -22.41
C LEU A 17 11.94 -38.31 -22.80
N PHE A 18 10.76 -38.00 -23.33
CA PHE A 18 10.29 -36.62 -23.43
C PHE A 18 9.93 -36.14 -22.03
N THR A 19 10.85 -35.45 -21.36
CA THR A 19 10.56 -34.76 -20.09
C THR A 19 9.72 -33.53 -20.43
N ALA A 20 8.40 -33.64 -20.29
CA ALA A 20 7.51 -32.49 -20.37
C ALA A 20 7.75 -31.58 -19.17
N ILE A 21 8.46 -30.48 -19.38
CA ILE A 21 8.58 -29.39 -18.41
C ILE A 21 7.22 -28.68 -18.38
N PHE A 22 6.38 -29.04 -17.42
CA PHE A 22 5.20 -28.24 -17.08
C PHE A 22 5.70 -26.93 -16.44
N LEU A 23 5.78 -25.86 -17.25
CA LEU A 23 5.83 -24.51 -16.72
C LEU A 23 4.48 -24.23 -16.04
N PHE A 24 4.42 -24.45 -14.73
CA PHE A 24 3.41 -23.81 -13.91
C PHE A 24 3.72 -22.32 -13.87
N ALA A 25 3.07 -21.55 -14.74
CA ALA A 25 2.93 -20.12 -14.52
C ALA A 25 2.05 -19.95 -13.29
N ALA A 26 2.66 -19.85 -12.10
CA ALA A 26 1.98 -19.38 -10.93
C ALA A 26 1.58 -17.92 -11.19
N SER A 27 0.32 -17.68 -11.54
CA SER A 27 -0.26 -16.35 -11.47
C SER A 27 -0.24 -15.94 -10.00
N VAL A 28 0.75 -15.14 -9.61
CA VAL A 28 0.74 -14.46 -8.31
C VAL A 28 -0.57 -13.69 -8.29
N PRO A 29 -1.50 -13.97 -7.36
CA PRO A 29 -2.73 -13.19 -7.28
C PRO A 29 -2.31 -11.73 -7.18
N GLY A 30 -2.74 -10.93 -8.16
CA GLY A 30 -2.35 -9.53 -8.27
C GLY A 30 -2.56 -8.86 -6.93
N GLN A 31 -1.47 -8.49 -6.27
CA GLN A 31 -1.52 -7.79 -5.01
C GLN A 31 -2.37 -6.55 -5.25
N ALA A 32 -3.51 -6.44 -4.55
CA ALA A 32 -4.46 -5.37 -4.84
C ALA A 32 -3.73 -4.03 -4.78
N SER A 33 -3.87 -3.18 -5.80
CA SER A 33 -3.07 -1.95 -5.88
C SER A 33 -3.39 -1.00 -4.72
N TRP A 34 -2.36 -0.36 -4.16
CA TRP A 34 -2.51 0.70 -3.17
C TRP A 34 -3.00 2.00 -3.80
N ALA A 35 -2.98 2.11 -5.12
CA ALA A 35 -3.48 3.28 -5.82
C ALA A 35 -4.97 3.51 -5.51
N GLY A 36 -5.32 4.77 -5.29
CA GLY A 36 -6.67 5.24 -4.99
C GLY A 36 -6.69 6.36 -3.96
N THR A 37 -7.90 6.84 -3.69
CA THR A 37 -8.14 7.89 -2.71
C THR A 37 -8.61 7.27 -1.40
N TYR A 38 -8.03 7.72 -0.30
CA TYR A 38 -8.38 7.31 1.04
C TYR A 38 -8.82 8.52 1.85
N THR A 39 -9.93 8.39 2.58
CA THR A 39 -10.47 9.48 3.38
C THR A 39 -10.51 9.12 4.85
N PHE A 40 -10.21 10.10 5.69
CA PHE A 40 -10.35 10.01 7.14
C PHE A 40 -11.00 11.30 7.65
N ASP A 41 -12.24 11.17 8.13
CA ASP A 41 -12.97 12.28 8.74
C ASP A 41 -12.79 12.27 10.26
N GLU A 42 -12.39 13.42 10.77
CA GLU A 42 -12.12 13.64 12.17
C GLU A 42 -13.03 14.73 12.75
N ASP A 43 -13.72 14.38 13.83
CA ASP A 43 -14.34 15.36 14.71
C ASP A 43 -13.27 15.98 15.61
N GLY A 44 -12.85 17.19 15.23
CA GLY A 44 -11.86 18.04 15.90
C GLY A 44 -12.37 18.70 17.18
N GLY A 45 -13.57 18.35 17.65
CA GLY A 45 -14.18 18.88 18.87
C GLY A 45 -15.09 20.06 18.61
N LYS A 46 -15.14 21.01 19.54
CA LYS A 46 -16.01 22.19 19.45
C LYS A 46 -15.23 23.47 19.68
N THR A 47 -15.61 24.55 18.99
CA THR A 47 -15.12 25.90 19.29
C THR A 47 -15.65 26.38 20.65
N ALA A 48 -15.10 27.48 21.17
CA ALA A 48 -15.59 28.11 22.40
C ALA A 48 -17.09 28.50 22.35
N GLY A 49 -17.65 28.68 21.14
CA GLY A 49 -19.08 28.93 20.92
C GLY A 49 -19.94 27.66 20.75
N GLY A 50 -19.36 26.47 20.86
CA GLY A 50 -20.09 25.19 20.79
C GLY A 50 -20.27 24.60 19.38
N THR A 51 -19.73 25.24 18.34
CA THR A 51 -19.78 24.73 16.95
C THR A 51 -18.80 23.59 16.76
N SER A 52 -19.26 22.47 16.19
CA SER A 52 -18.41 21.32 15.88
C SER A 52 -17.37 21.65 14.81
N ILE A 53 -16.16 21.14 14.99
CA ILE A 53 -15.06 21.22 14.04
C ILE A 53 -14.95 19.87 13.32
N LEU A 54 -15.08 19.88 12.00
CA LEU A 54 -14.78 18.73 11.16
C LEU A 54 -13.45 18.98 10.43
N VAL A 55 -12.57 17.99 10.45
CA VAL A 55 -11.33 17.97 9.68
C VAL A 55 -11.36 16.73 8.80
N THR A 56 -11.18 16.92 7.50
CA THR A 56 -11.13 15.83 6.53
C THR A 56 -9.71 15.69 6.03
N HIS A 57 -9.18 14.49 6.17
CA HIS A 57 -7.89 14.10 5.63
C HIS A 57 -8.11 13.25 4.37
N VAL A 58 -7.46 13.63 3.29
CA VAL A 58 -7.48 12.92 2.01
C VAL A 58 -6.06 12.49 1.69
N LEU A 59 -5.85 11.19 1.59
CA LEU A 59 -4.61 10.59 1.15
C LEU A 59 -4.85 10.02 -0.25
N GLU A 60 -4.26 10.65 -1.25
CA GLU A 60 -4.27 10.18 -2.62
C GLU A 60 -2.98 9.39 -2.88
N ILE A 61 -3.11 8.18 -3.42
CA ILE A 61 -1.98 7.32 -3.75
C ILE A 61 -2.08 7.00 -5.24
N ILE A 62 -1.02 7.30 -5.99
CA ILE A 62 -0.94 7.04 -7.42
C ILE A 62 0.19 6.06 -7.70
N GLU A 63 -0.03 5.21 -8.69
CA GLU A 63 0.99 4.30 -9.20
C GLU A 63 1.90 5.05 -10.17
N THR A 64 3.20 4.79 -10.09
CA THR A 64 4.27 5.42 -10.84
C THR A 64 5.24 4.34 -11.31
N ASP A 65 6.13 4.66 -12.26
CA ASP A 65 7.12 3.69 -12.76
C ASP A 65 8.06 3.17 -11.64
N ASP A 66 8.29 3.99 -10.60
CA ASP A 66 9.17 3.67 -9.46
C ASP A 66 8.41 3.12 -8.23
N GLY A 67 7.11 2.84 -8.35
CA GLY A 67 6.27 2.34 -7.26
C GLY A 67 5.03 3.20 -7.04
N PHE A 68 4.87 3.80 -5.85
CA PHE A 68 3.76 4.71 -5.57
C PHE A 68 4.25 6.07 -5.08
N ALA A 69 3.57 7.12 -5.51
CA ALA A 69 3.64 8.45 -4.92
C ALA A 69 2.33 8.74 -4.18
N ALA A 70 2.38 9.62 -3.18
CA ALA A 70 1.19 9.99 -2.44
C ALA A 70 1.14 11.49 -2.13
N VAL A 71 -0.08 11.99 -1.99
CA VAL A 71 -0.36 13.35 -1.56
C VAL A 71 -1.32 13.29 -0.38
N LEU A 72 -0.91 13.87 0.76
CA LEU A 72 -1.71 13.93 1.96
C LEU A 72 -2.22 15.35 2.17
N LYS A 73 -3.52 15.54 1.99
CA LYS A 73 -4.23 16.79 2.19
C LYS A 73 -5.03 16.73 3.48
N SER A 74 -4.98 17.80 4.26
CA SER A 74 -5.81 17.96 5.46
C SER A 74 -6.55 19.29 5.37
N ASN A 75 -7.88 19.23 5.29
CA ASN A 75 -8.73 20.41 5.15
C ASN A 75 -9.75 20.45 6.28
N GLY A 76 -9.81 21.56 7.01
CA GLY A 76 -10.76 21.75 8.11
C GLY A 76 -10.58 23.09 8.81
N TYR A 77 -11.15 23.22 10.02
CA TYR A 77 -11.05 24.45 10.81
C TYR A 77 -9.60 24.85 11.04
N GLN A 78 -9.18 25.96 10.42
CA GLN A 78 -7.84 26.55 10.52
C GLN A 78 -6.69 25.58 10.17
N THR A 79 -6.97 24.48 9.48
CA THR A 79 -5.98 23.49 9.08
C THR A 79 -6.07 23.30 7.58
N SER A 80 -5.07 23.82 6.86
CA SER A 80 -4.79 23.44 5.48
C SER A 80 -3.34 22.95 5.45
N ARG A 81 -3.16 21.71 5.01
CA ARG A 81 -1.84 21.13 4.75
C ARG A 81 -1.91 20.33 3.48
N ASP A 82 -0.93 20.53 2.62
CA ASP A 82 -0.72 19.75 1.40
C ASP A 82 0.69 19.18 1.44
N LEU A 83 0.82 17.87 1.59
CA LEU A 83 2.10 17.19 1.78
C LEU A 83 2.34 16.24 0.61
N ASN A 84 3.38 16.50 -0.17
CA ASN A 84 3.89 15.54 -1.13
C ASN A 84 4.66 14.46 -0.38
N CYS A 85 4.41 13.21 -0.75
CA CYS A 85 4.91 12.05 -0.02
C CYS A 85 5.50 11.00 -0.96
N ASN A 86 6.63 10.47 -0.53
CA ASN A 86 7.21 9.25 -1.10
C ASN A 86 6.65 8.03 -0.38
N THR A 87 6.62 6.88 -1.06
CA THR A 87 6.15 5.65 -0.44
C THR A 87 7.16 4.51 -0.55
N ARG A 88 7.06 3.57 0.37
CA ARG A 88 7.74 2.28 0.28
C ARG A 88 6.73 1.17 0.49
N ASN A 89 6.59 0.28 -0.49
CA ASN A 89 5.73 -0.88 -0.41
C ASN A 89 6.51 -2.08 0.16
N ASP A 90 5.91 -2.80 1.10
CA ASP A 90 6.41 -4.04 1.70
C ASP A 90 5.28 -5.07 1.79
N GLY A 91 4.67 -5.36 0.63
CA GLY A 91 3.58 -6.33 0.54
C GLY A 91 2.31 -5.80 1.23
N ALA A 92 2.05 -6.33 2.43
CA ALA A 92 0.88 -5.95 3.21
C ALA A 92 0.97 -4.54 3.81
N LYS A 93 2.14 -3.89 3.76
CA LYS A 93 2.37 -2.56 4.34
C LYS A 93 2.78 -1.54 3.30
N LEU A 94 2.27 -0.33 3.45
CA LEU A 94 2.71 0.85 2.71
C LEU A 94 3.18 1.90 3.70
N PHE A 95 4.46 2.25 3.63
CA PHE A 95 5.05 3.31 4.42
C PHE A 95 4.97 4.60 3.64
N ILE A 96 4.51 5.68 4.27
CA ILE A 96 4.32 6.99 3.65
C ILE A 96 5.26 7.98 4.34
N PHE A 97 6.20 8.51 3.57
CA PHE A 97 7.25 9.41 4.04
C PHE A 97 7.01 10.80 3.48
N PHE A 98 7.27 11.81 4.30
CA PHE A 98 7.23 13.19 3.85
C PHE A 98 8.35 13.45 2.84
N GLU A 99 8.03 14.14 1.76
CA GLU A 99 9.01 14.60 0.77
C GLU A 99 9.10 16.12 0.77
N SER A 100 7.98 16.80 0.56
CA SER A 100 7.93 18.26 0.47
C SER A 100 6.55 18.82 0.79
N TYR A 101 6.51 20.12 1.05
CA TYR A 101 5.28 20.89 1.18
C TYR A 101 4.75 21.28 -0.20
N GLY A 102 3.44 21.22 -0.39
CA GLY A 102 2.75 21.95 -1.45
C GLY A 102 2.73 23.47 -1.19
N ASP A 103 2.17 24.22 -2.13
CA ASP A 103 2.31 25.68 -2.20
C ASP A 103 1.65 26.45 -1.03
N ASP A 104 0.61 25.89 -0.41
CA ASP A 104 -0.26 26.60 0.55
C ASP A 104 -0.09 26.17 2.02
N ASN A 105 1.13 25.83 2.44
CA ASN A 105 1.39 25.41 3.82
C ASN A 105 1.70 26.59 4.75
N VAL A 106 0.89 26.76 5.79
CA VAL A 106 1.07 27.81 6.82
C VAL A 106 2.12 27.42 7.85
N PHE A 107 2.37 26.11 8.04
CA PHE A 107 3.30 25.60 9.04
C PHE A 107 4.00 24.34 8.53
N GLU A 108 5.32 24.28 8.73
CA GLU A 108 6.20 23.28 8.13
C GLU A 108 7.00 22.49 9.18
N PRO A 109 6.37 21.56 9.93
CA PRO A 109 7.02 20.84 11.03
C PRO A 109 7.84 19.59 10.65
N TYR A 110 7.84 19.18 9.38
CA TYR A 110 8.34 17.90 8.88
C TYR A 110 9.60 18.12 8.05
N SER A 111 10.50 17.15 8.14
CA SER A 111 11.73 17.08 7.34
C SER A 111 11.62 15.94 6.33
N ALA A 112 12.18 16.14 5.13
CA ALA A 112 12.16 15.12 4.08
C ALA A 112 12.70 13.77 4.62
N GLY A 113 11.96 12.70 4.37
CA GLY A 113 12.23 11.35 4.89
C GLY A 113 11.51 11.01 6.20
N ASP A 114 10.81 11.96 6.84
CA ASP A 114 10.00 11.66 8.03
C ASP A 114 8.90 10.65 7.71
N LEU A 115 8.83 9.55 8.46
CA LEU A 115 7.72 8.61 8.35
C LEU A 115 6.44 9.26 8.89
N LEU A 116 5.52 9.63 8.01
CA LEU A 116 4.25 10.28 8.39
C LEU A 116 3.28 9.27 8.98
N LEU A 117 3.01 8.19 8.24
CA LEU A 117 2.11 7.11 8.65
C LEU A 117 2.41 5.82 7.89
N THR A 118 1.85 4.72 8.36
CA THR A 118 1.92 3.41 7.71
C THR A 118 0.51 2.86 7.55
N LEU A 119 0.19 2.39 6.34
CA LEU A 119 -1.01 1.62 6.07
C LEU A 119 -0.67 0.13 6.08
N GLU A 120 -1.51 -0.68 6.70
CA GLU A 120 -1.37 -2.14 6.74
C GLU A 120 -2.69 -2.79 6.32
N ARG A 121 -2.63 -3.64 5.31
CA ARG A 121 -3.78 -4.45 4.89
C ARG A 121 -3.90 -5.68 5.75
N LYS A 122 -5.12 -5.93 6.21
CA LYS A 122 -5.52 -7.18 6.83
C LYS A 122 -6.72 -7.75 6.12
N SER A 123 -6.66 -9.04 5.81
CA SER A 123 -7.84 -9.78 5.41
C SER A 123 -8.81 -9.86 6.60
N ALA A 124 -10.02 -9.35 6.38
CA ALA A 124 -11.15 -9.51 7.28
C ALA A 124 -12.17 -10.46 6.64
N LYS A 125 -13.10 -10.98 7.45
CA LYS A 125 -14.14 -11.90 6.98
C LYS A 125 -15.01 -11.33 5.85
N ASN A 126 -15.07 -10.01 5.72
CA ASN A 126 -15.94 -9.29 4.78
C ASN A 126 -15.16 -8.46 3.74
N GLY A 127 -13.86 -8.71 3.57
CA GLY A 127 -13.02 -7.97 2.61
C GLY A 127 -11.65 -7.59 3.14
N GLU A 128 -10.96 -6.69 2.44
CA GLU A 128 -9.70 -6.11 2.89
C GLU A 128 -9.96 -4.92 3.82
N THR A 129 -9.24 -4.85 4.94
CA THR A 129 -9.29 -3.70 5.86
C THR A 129 -7.93 -3.05 5.92
N VAL A 130 -7.89 -1.72 5.87
CA VAL A 130 -6.65 -0.95 5.98
C VAL A 130 -6.54 -0.37 7.39
N LEU A 131 -5.53 -0.81 8.13
CA LEU A 131 -5.15 -0.26 9.42
C LEU A 131 -4.14 0.87 9.23
N THR A 132 -4.23 1.90 10.06
CA THR A 132 -3.31 3.03 10.05
C THR A 132 -2.49 3.04 11.34
N THR A 133 -1.19 3.20 11.19
CA THR A 133 -0.24 3.47 12.28
C THR A 133 0.38 4.85 12.08
N TRP A 134 0.25 5.71 13.09
CA TRP A 134 0.72 7.09 13.04
C TRP A 134 2.22 7.20 13.32
N GLY A 135 2.96 7.89 12.45
CA GLY A 135 4.35 8.29 12.64
C GLY A 135 4.43 9.75 13.11
N ALA A 136 5.13 10.60 12.37
CA ALA A 136 5.23 12.05 12.60
C ALA A 136 3.91 12.79 12.34
N PHE A 137 3.08 12.29 11.41
CA PHE A 137 1.74 12.81 11.23
C PHE A 137 0.85 12.37 12.39
N LYS A 138 0.15 13.32 13.01
CA LYS A 138 -0.78 13.07 14.10
C LYS A 138 -2.17 13.62 13.75
N PRO A 139 -3.24 12.88 14.10
CA PRO A 139 -4.60 13.39 13.98
C PRO A 139 -4.79 14.59 14.91
N VAL A 140 -5.73 15.46 14.58
CA VAL A 140 -6.06 16.68 15.34
C VAL A 140 -6.67 16.34 16.70
N SER A 141 -7.46 15.26 16.78
CA SER A 141 -8.10 14.81 18.01
C SER A 141 -7.31 13.69 18.66
N LYS A 142 -6.93 13.88 19.94
CA LYS A 142 -6.23 12.87 20.74
C LYS A 142 -6.95 11.51 20.81
N LYS A 143 -8.28 11.49 20.65
CA LYS A 143 -9.07 10.25 20.62
C LYS A 143 -8.69 9.32 19.45
N ASN A 144 -8.12 9.89 18.39
CA ASN A 144 -7.73 9.21 17.16
C ASN A 144 -6.24 8.84 17.11
N GLU A 145 -5.45 9.14 18.15
CA GLU A 145 -4.01 8.83 18.16
C GLU A 145 -3.68 7.34 18.36
N LYS A 146 -4.67 6.50 18.72
CA LYS A 146 -4.44 5.07 18.99
C LYS A 146 -4.07 4.34 17.68
N PRO A 147 -2.86 3.78 17.54
CA PRO A 147 -2.44 3.12 16.30
C PRO A 147 -3.19 1.80 16.06
N GLY A 148 -3.12 1.29 14.83
CA GLY A 148 -3.61 -0.04 14.47
C GLY A 148 -5.13 -0.13 14.32
N LYS A 149 -5.79 1.02 14.10
CA LYS A 149 -7.22 1.11 13.80
C LYS A 149 -7.44 1.53 12.36
N VAL A 150 -8.65 1.33 11.87
CA VAL A 150 -9.09 1.88 10.59
C VAL A 150 -9.37 3.36 10.78
N TYR A 151 -8.58 4.20 10.11
CA TYR A 151 -8.81 5.65 10.04
C TYR A 151 -9.06 6.05 8.60
N PHE A 152 -8.14 5.68 7.72
CA PHE A 152 -8.28 5.88 6.28
C PHE A 152 -9.11 4.77 5.65
N VAL A 153 -10.24 5.13 5.05
CA VAL A 153 -11.09 4.25 4.27
C VAL A 153 -10.86 4.53 2.80
N LYS A 154 -10.57 3.50 2.01
CA LYS A 154 -10.44 3.64 0.55
C LYS A 154 -11.81 4.01 -0.01
N SER A 155 -11.91 5.14 -0.68
CA SER A 155 -13.10 5.48 -1.44
C SER A 155 -13.22 4.51 -2.61
N GLU A 156 -14.39 3.90 -2.79
CA GLU A 156 -14.67 3.20 -4.04
C GLU A 156 -14.63 4.25 -5.15
N ALA A 157 -13.81 4.01 -6.19
CA ALA A 157 -13.92 4.79 -7.40
C ALA A 157 -15.36 4.62 -7.90
N LEU A 158 -16.12 5.71 -7.92
CA LEU A 158 -17.41 5.76 -8.60
C LEU A 158 -17.11 5.43 -10.07
N LEU A 159 -17.32 4.17 -10.46
CA LEU A 159 -17.40 3.79 -11.85
C LEU A 159 -18.64 4.49 -12.40
N ILE A 160 -18.45 5.71 -12.91
CA ILE A 160 -19.44 6.31 -13.80
C ILE A 160 -19.28 5.54 -15.11
N ASP A 161 -20.12 4.52 -15.26
CA ASP A 161 -20.35 3.83 -16.53
C ASP A 161 -20.89 4.88 -17.50
N HIS A 162 -20.12 5.20 -18.54
CA HIS A 162 -20.47 6.15 -19.59
C HIS A 162 -20.86 5.42 -20.87
#